data_AF-A0A0D2HNP9-F1
#
_entry.id   AF-A0A0D2HNP9-F1
#
_cell.length_a   1.000
_cell.length_b   1.000
_cell.length_c   1.000
_cell.angle_alpha   90.00
_cell.angle_beta   90.00
_cell.angle_gamma   90.00
#
_symmetry.space_group_name_H-M   'P 1'
#
loop_
_entity.id
_entity.type
_entity.pdbx_description
1 polymer ?
#
loop_
_entity_poly.entity_id
_entity_poly.type
_entity_poly.pdbx_seq_one_letter_code
_entity_poly.pdbx_strand_id
1 'polypeptide(L)'
;MAAYVWNADATLRITDALRGSVTCIGRAARRFDARCGWRIDAQSASDAAAARNLLRVMSESPPTAVTSAQLHKLANHCLCECHKEQIDRAKSELKSYLAVAVQAYEQYRNATRQHEAFRTQLLEPLGLPDDEESDETVIRRVRSVTGLAD
;
A
#
# COMPACT_ATOMS: atom_id res chain seq x y z
N MET A 1 -2.15 -11.87 -13.96
CA MET A 1 -2.84 -11.13 -12.87
C MET A 1 -2.03 -9.86 -12.56
N ALA A 2 -2.66 -8.69 -12.38
CA ALA A 2 -1.91 -7.46 -12.07
C ALA A 2 -1.25 -7.57 -10.69
N ALA A 3 0.03 -7.24 -10.58
CA ALA A 3 0.75 -7.26 -9.31
C ALA A 3 0.16 -6.22 -8.34
N TYR A 4 0.00 -6.58 -7.08
CA TYR A 4 -0.37 -5.61 -6.05
C TYR A 4 0.76 -4.60 -5.85
N VAL A 5 0.46 -3.32 -6.08
CA VAL A 5 1.43 -2.23 -5.93
C VAL A 5 1.25 -1.57 -4.57
N TRP A 6 2.22 -1.79 -3.69
CA TRP A 6 2.32 -1.13 -2.39
C TRP A 6 3.23 0.09 -2.47
N ASN A 7 2.75 1.24 -1.99
CA ASN A 7 3.56 2.43 -1.81
C ASN A 7 3.11 3.15 -0.53
N ALA A 8 3.98 3.15 0.49
CA ALA A 8 3.65 3.71 1.79
C ALA A 8 3.43 5.23 1.71
N ASP A 9 4.21 5.95 0.90
CA ASP A 9 4.10 7.41 0.77
C ASP A 9 2.76 7.82 0.15
N ALA A 10 2.40 7.18 -0.96
CA ALA A 10 1.13 7.42 -1.63
C ALA A 10 -0.07 7.06 -0.72
N THR A 11 0.01 5.91 -0.04
CA THR A 11 -1.07 5.43 0.83
C THR A 11 -1.26 6.31 2.06
N LEU A 12 -0.16 6.67 2.73
CA LEU A 12 -0.18 7.49 3.95
C LEU A 12 -0.28 8.98 3.64
N ARG A 13 -0.21 9.35 2.36
CA ARG A 13 -0.38 10.71 1.83
C ARG A 13 0.61 11.68 2.43
N ILE A 14 1.87 11.30 2.66
CA ILE A 14 2.82 12.15 3.39
C ILE A 14 3.39 13.25 2.49
N THR A 15 3.86 12.86 1.32
CA THR A 15 4.44 13.79 0.35
C THR A 15 3.36 14.42 -0.53
N ASP A 16 3.46 15.72 -0.73
CA ASP A 16 2.70 16.40 -1.78
C ASP A 16 3.26 15.97 -3.15
N ALA A 17 2.48 15.20 -3.90
CA ALA A 17 2.88 14.65 -5.19
C ALA A 17 3.28 15.73 -6.22
N LEU A 18 2.76 16.96 -6.12
CA LEU A 18 3.11 18.05 -7.02
C LEU A 18 4.44 18.71 -6.64
N ARG A 19 4.77 18.71 -5.35
CA ARG A 19 5.90 19.49 -4.80
C ARG A 19 7.07 18.63 -4.31
N GLY A 20 6.89 17.32 -4.18
CA GLY A 20 7.89 16.39 -3.63
C GLY A 20 8.27 16.66 -2.17
N SER A 21 7.53 17.52 -1.47
CA SER A 21 7.81 17.89 -0.07
C SER A 21 6.92 17.17 0.91
N VAL A 22 7.51 16.84 2.06
CA VAL A 22 6.79 16.31 3.21
C VAL A 22 5.93 17.43 3.78
N THR A 23 4.63 17.19 3.86
CA THR A 23 3.66 18.16 4.38
C THR A 23 3.18 17.75 5.75
N CYS A 24 2.93 18.74 6.60
CA CYS A 24 2.42 18.50 7.92
C CYS A 24 1.11 17.72 7.86
N ILE A 25 0.99 16.67 8.68
CA ILE A 25 -0.22 15.83 8.78
C ILE A 25 -1.19 16.31 9.86
N GLY A 26 -0.83 17.36 10.59
CA GLY A 26 -1.71 17.99 11.57
C GLY A 26 -2.92 18.65 10.93
N ARG A 27 -4.00 18.82 11.70
CA ARG A 27 -5.25 19.42 11.25
C ARG A 27 -5.57 20.67 12.04
N ALA A 28 -5.95 21.73 11.34
CA ALA A 28 -6.35 22.98 11.96
C ALA A 28 -7.87 22.98 12.20
N ALA A 29 -8.29 22.80 13.45
CA ALA A 29 -9.71 22.82 13.83
C ALA A 29 -10.42 24.11 13.37
N ARG A 30 -9.73 25.25 13.43
CA ARG A 30 -10.23 26.57 12.98
C ARG A 30 -10.41 26.70 11.47
N ARG A 31 -10.03 25.69 10.69
CA ARG A 31 -10.16 25.66 9.22
C ARG A 31 -10.89 24.40 8.77
N PHE A 32 -12.00 24.07 9.42
CA PHE A 32 -12.84 22.92 9.07
C PHE A 32 -12.04 21.60 9.01
N ASP A 33 -11.13 21.40 9.97
CA ASP A 33 -10.22 20.24 10.03
C ASP A 33 -9.35 20.06 8.77
N ALA A 34 -9.12 21.13 8.01
CA ALA A 34 -8.21 21.10 6.87
C ALA A 34 -6.81 20.70 7.32
N ARG A 35 -6.14 19.92 6.45
CA ARG A 35 -4.74 19.53 6.65
C ARG A 35 -3.84 20.76 6.63
N CYS A 36 -2.87 20.77 7.52
CA CYS A 36 -1.87 21.81 7.57
C CYS A 36 -1.07 21.86 6.26
N GLY A 37 -0.97 23.03 5.63
CA GLY A 37 -0.18 23.24 4.41
C GLY A 37 1.31 23.46 4.66
N TRP A 38 1.77 23.35 5.92
CA TRP A 38 3.16 23.62 6.27
C TRP A 38 4.08 22.54 5.70
N ARG A 39 5.18 22.96 5.05
CA ARG A 39 6.19 22.05 4.51
C ARG A 39 7.22 21.75 5.58
N ILE A 40 7.35 20.48 5.97
CA ILE A 40 8.31 20.07 7.00
C ILE A 40 9.74 20.30 6.52
N ASP A 41 10.02 20.12 5.23
CA ASP A 41 11.35 20.39 4.64
C ASP A 41 11.87 21.80 4.91
N ALA A 42 10.97 22.79 4.99
CA ALA A 42 11.35 24.19 5.26
C ALA A 42 11.64 24.46 6.74
N GLN A 43 11.14 23.60 7.63
CA GLN A 43 11.32 23.73 9.08
C GLN A 43 12.48 22.87 9.57
N SER A 44 12.54 21.62 9.10
CA SER A 44 13.47 20.59 9.54
C SER A 44 13.74 19.63 8.38
N ALA A 45 14.83 19.90 7.65
CA ALA A 45 15.28 19.02 6.57
C ALA A 45 15.61 17.60 7.08
N SER A 46 16.09 17.48 8.32
CA SER A 46 16.36 16.20 8.97
C SER A 46 15.09 15.39 9.23
N ASP A 47 14.02 16.02 9.72
CA ASP A 47 12.74 15.33 9.92
C ASP A 47 12.13 14.88 8.60
N ALA A 48 12.18 15.74 7.58
CA ALA A 48 11.70 15.37 6.25
C ALA A 48 12.50 14.22 5.64
N ALA A 49 13.83 14.20 5.82
CA ALA A 49 14.68 13.07 5.40
C ALA A 49 14.35 11.78 6.19
N ALA A 50 14.16 11.89 7.51
CA ALA A 50 13.78 10.76 8.36
C ALA A 50 12.42 10.16 7.96
N ALA A 51 11.43 11.02 7.67
CA ALA A 51 10.11 10.60 7.18
C ALA A 51 10.22 9.84 5.84
N ARG A 52 10.95 10.38 4.86
CA ARG A 52 11.18 9.72 3.56
C ARG A 52 11.87 8.36 3.72
N ASN A 53 12.92 8.29 4.54
CA ASN A 53 13.62 7.03 4.77
C ASN A 53 12.69 5.98 5.41
N LEU A 54 11.86 6.40 6.37
CA LEU A 54 10.91 5.52 7.02
C LEU A 54 9.83 5.00 6.05
N LEU A 55 9.33 5.86 5.15
CA LEU A 55 8.38 5.48 4.09
C LEU A 55 8.99 4.49 3.09
N ARG A 56 10.26 4.68 2.72
CA ARG A 56 10.99 3.73 1.87
C ARG A 56 11.04 2.36 2.54
N VAL A 57 11.48 2.29 3.80
CA VAL A 57 11.56 1.03 4.57
C VAL A 57 10.18 0.37 4.71
N MET A 58 9.12 1.15 4.94
CA MET A 58 7.75 0.60 4.97
C MET A 58 7.31 0.04 3.61
N SER A 59 7.80 0.60 2.50
CA SER A 59 7.44 0.18 1.14
C SER A 59 8.16 -1.10 0.68
N GLU A 60 9.26 -1.46 1.35
CA GLU A 60 10.02 -2.70 1.09
C GLU A 60 9.34 -3.96 1.68
N SER A 61 8.30 -3.77 2.49
CA SER A 61 7.56 -4.84 3.15
C SER A 61 6.07 -4.72 2.86
N PRO A 62 5.29 -5.82 2.94
CA PRO A 62 3.84 -5.74 2.75
C PRO A 62 3.20 -4.83 3.82
N PRO A 63 2.02 -4.23 3.54
CA PRO A 63 1.36 -3.32 4.48
C PRO A 63 1.05 -3.97 5.84
N THR A 64 0.83 -5.29 5.88
CA THR A 64 0.63 -6.06 7.13
C THR A 64 1.83 -6.06 8.06
N ALA A 65 3.04 -5.78 7.56
CA ALA A 65 4.27 -5.74 8.36
C ALA A 65 4.54 -4.35 8.97
N VAL A 66 3.78 -3.32 8.57
CA VAL A 66 3.97 -1.97 9.10
C VAL A 66 3.48 -1.88 10.54
N THR A 67 4.39 -1.53 11.44
CA THR A 67 4.14 -1.53 12.89
C THR A 67 3.56 -0.21 13.39
N SER A 68 2.83 -0.28 14.51
CA SER A 68 2.32 0.93 15.18
C SER A 68 3.44 1.86 15.67
N ALA A 69 4.65 1.35 15.94
CA ALA A 69 5.80 2.15 16.34
C ALA A 69 6.37 2.94 15.16
N GLN A 70 6.44 2.33 13.97
CA GLN A 70 6.83 3.04 12.76
C GLN A 70 5.82 4.14 12.41
N LEU A 71 4.51 3.89 12.54
CA LEU A 71 3.50 4.94 12.33
C LEU A 71 3.63 6.11 13.32
N HIS A 72 3.96 5.82 14.58
CA HIS A 72 4.18 6.86 15.58
C HIS A 72 5.43 7.71 15.27
N LYS A 73 6.55 7.06 14.90
CA LYS A 73 7.76 7.77 14.46
C LYS A 73 7.49 8.63 13.23
N LEU A 74 6.77 8.08 12.24
CA LEU A 74 6.38 8.82 11.05
C LEU A 74 5.57 10.06 11.41
N ALA A 75 4.56 9.91 12.28
CA ALA A 75 3.74 11.03 12.72
C ALA A 75 4.58 12.12 13.41
N ASN A 76 5.53 11.73 14.28
CA ASN A 76 6.39 12.68 14.97
C ASN A 76 7.23 13.54 14.00
N HIS A 77 7.80 12.92 12.95
CA HIS A 77 8.58 13.63 11.93
C HIS A 77 7.70 14.46 10.98
N CYS A 78 6.41 14.13 10.84
CA CYS A 78 5.51 14.79 9.91
C CYS A 78 4.60 15.85 10.57
N LEU A 79 4.84 16.22 11.83
CA LEU A 79 4.11 17.29 12.52
C LEU A 79 5.02 18.49 12.73
N CYS A 80 4.54 19.67 12.30
CA CYS A 80 5.18 20.95 12.61
C CYS A 80 5.01 21.31 14.09
N GLU A 81 5.78 22.28 14.61
CA GLU A 81 5.73 22.67 16.03
C GLU A 81 4.31 22.94 16.54
N CYS A 82 3.49 23.65 15.75
CA CYS A 82 2.13 24.02 16.13
C CYS A 82 1.13 22.85 16.19
N HIS A 83 1.53 21.64 15.81
CA HIS A 83 0.65 20.46 15.82
C HIS A 83 1.32 19.25 16.49
N LYS A 84 2.44 19.43 17.22
CA LYS A 84 3.15 18.32 17.88
C LYS A 84 2.25 17.59 18.88
N GLU A 85 1.35 18.29 19.55
CA GLU A 85 0.38 17.68 20.47
C GLU A 85 -0.66 16.79 19.78
N GLN A 86 -0.78 16.85 18.46
CA GLN A 86 -1.72 16.02 17.68
C GLN A 86 -1.16 14.64 17.31
N ILE A 87 -0.03 14.22 17.88
CA ILE A 87 0.67 12.98 17.50
C ILE A 87 -0.22 11.73 17.54
N ASP A 88 -1.08 11.59 18.55
CA ASP A 88 -1.96 10.41 18.66
C ASP A 88 -3.11 10.44 17.66
N ARG A 89 -3.66 11.63 17.37
CA ARG A 89 -4.65 11.83 16.31
C ARG A 89 -4.03 11.49 14.95
N ALA A 90 -2.85 12.03 14.67
CA ALA A 90 -2.12 11.80 13.43
C ALA A 90 -1.77 10.31 13.24
N LYS A 91 -1.26 9.65 14.28
CA LYS A 91 -1.00 8.20 14.29
C LYS A 91 -2.28 7.40 14.01
N SER A 92 -3.41 7.80 14.59
CA SER A 92 -4.70 7.12 14.37
C SER A 92 -5.16 7.25 12.93
N GLU A 93 -5.02 8.43 12.33
CA GLU A 93 -5.32 8.65 10.91
C GLU A 93 -4.44 7.79 9.99
N LEU A 94 -3.13 7.73 10.26
CA LEU A 94 -2.20 6.85 9.52
C LEU A 94 -2.59 5.36 9.64
N LYS A 95 -3.06 4.92 10.81
CA LYS A 95 -3.58 3.56 11.00
C LYS A 95 -4.81 3.29 10.14
N SER A 96 -5.72 4.25 10.04
CA SER A 96 -6.91 4.11 9.18
C SER A 96 -6.54 3.95 7.71
N TYR A 97 -5.58 4.74 7.21
CA TYR A 97 -5.09 4.57 5.84
C TYR A 97 -4.38 3.22 5.64
N LEU A 98 -3.56 2.80 6.59
CA LEU A 98 -2.90 1.49 6.54
C LEU A 98 -3.90 0.34 6.53
N ALA A 99 -4.99 0.43 7.31
CA ALA A 99 -6.02 -0.61 7.37
C ALA A 99 -6.67 -0.86 6.00
N VAL A 100 -6.93 0.20 5.23
CA VAL A 100 -7.46 0.08 3.86
C VAL A 100 -6.46 -0.65 2.95
N ALA A 101 -5.17 -0.32 3.04
CA ALA A 101 -4.15 -1.01 2.25
C ALA A 101 -3.94 -2.46 2.67
N VAL A 102 -4.02 -2.75 3.98
CA VAL A 102 -3.97 -4.13 4.49
C VAL A 102 -5.14 -4.94 3.94
N GLN A 103 -6.35 -4.40 3.97
CA GLN A 103 -7.52 -5.08 3.42
C GLN A 103 -7.38 -5.36 1.92
N ALA A 104 -6.92 -4.38 1.14
CA ALA A 104 -6.68 -4.55 -0.29
C ALA A 104 -5.60 -5.61 -0.57
N TYR A 105 -4.54 -5.64 0.22
CA TYR A 105 -3.48 -6.65 0.11
C TYR A 105 -3.98 -8.06 0.45
N GLU A 106 -4.80 -8.20 1.49
CA GLU A 106 -5.39 -9.50 1.86
C GLU A 106 -6.35 -10.01 0.80
N GLN A 107 -7.18 -9.14 0.22
CA GLN A 107 -8.05 -9.48 -0.91
C GLN A 107 -7.24 -9.96 -2.10
N TYR A 108 -6.16 -9.24 -2.46
CA TYR A 108 -5.24 -9.67 -3.50
C TYR A 108 -4.66 -11.06 -3.21
N ARG A 109 -4.12 -11.29 -2.01
CA ARG A 109 -3.54 -12.59 -1.63
C ARG A 109 -4.54 -13.74 -1.65
N ASN A 110 -5.81 -13.46 -1.32
CA ASN A 110 -6.86 -14.47 -1.40
C ASN A 110 -7.22 -14.78 -2.84
N ALA A 111 -7.33 -13.77 -3.70
CA ALA A 111 -7.55 -13.95 -5.13
C ALA A 111 -6.40 -14.72 -5.80
N THR A 112 -5.14 -14.42 -5.45
CA THR A 112 -3.98 -15.17 -5.94
C THR A 112 -4.07 -16.65 -5.55
N ARG A 113 -4.33 -16.95 -4.28
CA ARG A 113 -4.45 -18.34 -3.81
C ARG A 113 -5.60 -19.09 -4.47
N GLN A 114 -6.74 -18.43 -4.68
CA GLN A 114 -7.86 -19.04 -5.40
C GLN A 114 -7.51 -19.31 -6.85
N HIS A 115 -6.87 -18.35 -7.53
CA HIS A 115 -6.41 -18.52 -8.91
C HIS A 115 -5.42 -19.68 -9.04
N GLU A 116 -4.42 -19.76 -8.17
CA GLU A 116 -3.47 -20.88 -8.11
C GLU A 116 -4.18 -22.22 -7.87
N ALA A 117 -5.09 -22.29 -6.91
CA ALA A 117 -5.83 -23.52 -6.62
C ALA A 117 -6.72 -23.96 -7.79
N PHE A 118 -7.44 -23.04 -8.43
CA PHE A 118 -8.24 -23.33 -9.62
C PHE A 118 -7.35 -23.79 -10.78
N ARG A 119 -6.18 -23.17 -10.94
CA ARG A 119 -5.22 -23.53 -11.97
C ARG A 119 -4.70 -24.96 -11.76
N THR A 120 -4.30 -25.33 -10.55
CA THR A 120 -3.89 -26.71 -10.23
C THR A 120 -5.01 -27.72 -10.51
N GLN A 121 -6.26 -27.41 -10.12
CA GLN A 121 -7.42 -28.28 -10.40
C GLN A 121 -7.72 -28.45 -11.89
N LEU A 122 -7.39 -27.47 -12.73
CA LEU A 122 -7.57 -27.56 -14.18
C LEU A 122 -6.43 -28.34 -14.85
N LEU A 123 -5.20 -28.20 -14.37
CA LEU A 123 -4.02 -28.83 -14.98
C LEU A 123 -3.93 -30.33 -14.66
N GLU A 124 -4.32 -30.76 -13.46
CA GLU A 124 -4.28 -32.17 -13.02
C GLU A 124 -5.06 -33.11 -13.97
N PRO A 125 -6.33 -32.84 -14.36
CA PRO A 125 -7.06 -33.65 -15.33
C PRO A 125 -6.51 -33.58 -16.76
N LEU A 126 -5.79 -32.50 -17.11
CA LEU A 126 -5.26 -32.28 -18.45
C LEU A 126 -3.86 -32.88 -18.66
N GLY A 127 -3.22 -33.39 -17.60
CA GLY A 127 -1.87 -33.96 -17.65
C GLY A 127 -0.82 -32.96 -18.11
N LEU A 128 -1.08 -31.66 -17.93
CA LEU A 128 -0.18 -30.58 -18.32
C LEU A 128 0.82 -30.34 -17.17
N PRO A 129 2.11 -30.15 -17.49
CA PRO A 129 3.11 -29.91 -16.47
C PRO A 129 2.94 -28.46 -15.93
N ASP A 130 3.21 -28.26 -14.64
CA ASP A 130 2.86 -27.04 -13.87
C ASP A 130 3.76 -25.83 -14.21
N ASP A 131 4.75 -26.02 -15.07
CA ASP A 131 5.73 -25.03 -15.48
C ASP A 131 5.15 -24.00 -16.45
N GLU A 132 4.94 -22.79 -15.94
CA GLU A 132 4.78 -21.50 -16.64
C GLU A 132 3.94 -21.47 -17.94
N GLU A 133 2.99 -22.38 -18.14
CA GLU A 133 2.04 -22.23 -19.24
C GLU A 133 1.18 -20.98 -19.00
N SER A 134 1.22 -20.01 -19.91
CA SER A 134 0.35 -18.81 -19.83
C SER A 134 -1.11 -19.22 -19.68
N ASP A 135 -1.91 -18.44 -18.94
CA ASP A 135 -3.36 -18.68 -18.77
C ASP A 135 -4.06 -18.84 -20.14
N GLU A 136 -3.57 -18.17 -21.18
CA GLU A 136 -4.06 -18.35 -22.57
C GLU A 136 -3.84 -19.77 -23.12
N THR A 137 -2.69 -20.38 -22.82
CA THR A 137 -2.37 -21.75 -23.25
C THR A 137 -3.31 -22.75 -22.60
N VAL A 138 -3.58 -22.56 -21.31
CA VAL A 138 -4.51 -23.39 -20.53
C VAL A 138 -5.94 -23.24 -21.09
N ILE A 139 -6.40 -22.01 -21.32
CA ILE A 139 -7.73 -21.74 -21.90
C ILE A 139 -7.88 -22.40 -23.28
N ARG A 140 -6.86 -22.27 -24.14
CA ARG A 140 -6.88 -22.90 -25.47
C ARG A 140 -6.97 -24.43 -25.38
N ARG A 141 -6.25 -25.04 -24.43
CA ARG A 141 -6.30 -26.49 -24.22
C ARG A 141 -7.67 -26.94 -23.72
N VAL A 142 -8.23 -26.25 -22.74
CA VAL A 142 -9.58 -26.53 -22.22
C VAL A 142 -10.62 -26.46 -23.34
N ARG A 143 -10.57 -25.43 -24.20
CA ARG A 143 -11.45 -25.34 -25.38
C ARG A 143 -11.28 -26.53 -26.32
N SER A 144 -10.04 -26.95 -26.59
CA SER A 144 -9.77 -28.10 -27.46
C SER A 144 -10.31 -29.42 -26.91
N VAL A 145 -10.29 -29.61 -25.59
CA VAL A 145 -10.76 -30.85 -24.93
C VAL A 145 -12.28 -30.88 -24.77
N THR A 146 -12.90 -29.71 -24.55
CA THR A 146 -14.36 -29.58 -24.33
C THR A 146 -15.17 -29.38 -25.61
N GLY A 147 -14.50 -29.17 -26.75
CA GLY A 147 -15.17 -28.97 -28.05
C GLY A 147 -15.90 -27.63 -28.18
N LEU A 148 -15.63 -26.67 -27.29
CA LEU A 148 -16.18 -25.32 -27.36
C LEU A 148 -15.44 -24.52 -28.44
N ALA A 149 -16.06 -24.41 -29.62
CA ALA A 149 -15.60 -23.54 -30.71
C ALA A 149 -15.84 -22.05 -30.39
N ASP A 150 -15.02 -21.18 -30.96
CA ASP A 150 -15.01 -19.71 -30.75
C ASP A 150 -16.36 -19.02 -31.00
#